data_AF-A0A9J6FXJ7-F1
#
_entry.id   AF-A0A9J6FXJ7-F1
#
_cell.length_a   1.000
_cell.length_b   1.000
_cell.length_c   1.000
_cell.angle_alpha   90.00
_cell.angle_beta   90.00
_cell.angle_gamma   90.00
#
_symmetry.space_group_name_H-M   'P 1'
#
loop_
_entity.id
_entity.type
_entity.pdbx_description
1 polymer ?
#
loop_
_entity_poly.entity_id
_entity_poly.type
_entity_poly.pdbx_seq_one_letter_code
_entity_poly.pdbx_strand_id
1 'polypeptide(L)'
;MAPQGVMDVNWRRVEDGRPMTQLQCSTQDFVPLALTEQQKRESMMRLSESTNEANGCWAAILAHSATARLVETQCGPSFEGSAKDVQMPLLPSGYECLVPWQETLAREELGPAPVHRYLPNEQSWWPPEELGNRSGAVNGDASVLELNTRQQARSPTWKAARANRLTASKFHAVLNRKQPWTERGIENVMRPKAFSNFIVRHATTNEPRAIQSTVHVMEHLGRSVVVSTCGLMGRPSCPWLGATPDRVVYDPREDPPFGLIEVKCPWSKRADPLSTALASEDFCVQLNDGIPELKVSSEYYAQVMGQMFCSGFKWTHFVVYAEKWIVVCKVVLSESTWIVMKSKLDSFYFNHAVPFVASLHEMSHDTPLGQP
;
A
#
# COMPACT_ATOMS: atom_id res chain seq x y z
N MET A 1 4.65 -47.65 -34.45
CA MET A 1 5.38 -47.13 -33.27
C MET A 1 5.40 -45.61 -33.34
N ALA A 2 4.64 -44.98 -32.45
CA ALA A 2 4.84 -43.64 -31.92
C ALA A 2 4.12 -43.66 -30.55
N PRO A 3 4.76 -43.26 -29.43
CA PRO A 3 4.15 -43.38 -28.12
C PRO A 3 2.98 -42.40 -28.01
N GLN A 4 1.81 -42.90 -27.61
CA GLN A 4 0.64 -42.09 -27.29
C GLN A 4 1.02 -41.12 -26.16
N GLY A 5 0.74 -39.84 -26.39
CA GLY A 5 1.15 -38.74 -25.54
C GLY A 5 0.62 -38.83 -24.12
N VAL A 6 1.49 -38.43 -23.19
CA VAL A 6 1.16 -38.09 -21.81
C VAL A 6 -0.03 -37.11 -21.82
N MET A 7 -1.14 -37.48 -21.20
CA MET A 7 -2.24 -36.55 -20.96
C MET A 7 -1.80 -35.51 -19.94
N ASP A 8 -1.83 -34.23 -20.33
CA ASP A 8 -1.73 -33.11 -19.40
C ASP A 8 -2.94 -33.13 -18.45
N VAL A 9 -2.72 -33.53 -17.20
CA VAL A 9 -3.75 -33.53 -16.17
C VAL A 9 -3.89 -32.11 -15.63
N ASN A 10 -4.93 -31.40 -16.07
CA ASN A 10 -5.30 -30.10 -15.51
C ASN A 10 -6.02 -30.31 -14.17
N TRP A 11 -5.25 -30.32 -13.07
CA TRP A 11 -5.71 -30.49 -11.68
C TRP A 11 -6.75 -29.45 -11.19
N ARG A 12 -7.13 -28.47 -12.02
CA ARG A 12 -8.17 -27.47 -11.70
C ARG A 12 -9.55 -27.77 -12.27
N ARG A 13 -9.71 -28.81 -13.09
CA ARG A 13 -11.04 -29.25 -13.57
C ARG A 13 -11.48 -30.51 -12.82
N VAL A 14 -12.44 -30.34 -11.92
CA VAL A 14 -13.25 -31.44 -11.40
C VAL A 14 -14.57 -31.41 -12.16
N GLU A 15 -14.74 -32.31 -13.12
CA GLU A 15 -16.02 -32.51 -13.82
C GLU A 15 -16.97 -33.35 -12.96
N ASP A 16 -17.48 -32.80 -11.85
CA ASP A 16 -18.49 -33.48 -11.02
C ASP A 16 -19.51 -32.51 -10.40
N GLY A 17 -20.05 -31.59 -11.20
CA GLY A 17 -21.31 -30.89 -10.88
C GLY A 17 -21.37 -30.06 -9.59
N ARG A 18 -20.23 -29.68 -9.00
CA ARG A 18 -20.17 -28.78 -7.82
C ARG A 18 -20.08 -27.29 -8.22
N PRO A 19 -20.50 -26.33 -7.37
CA PRO A 19 -20.57 -24.92 -7.73
C PRO A 19 -19.20 -24.31 -8.08
N MET A 20 -19.18 -23.41 -9.07
CA MET A 20 -18.00 -22.68 -9.59
C MET A 20 -17.31 -21.71 -8.61
N THR A 21 -17.69 -21.72 -7.32
CA THR A 21 -17.06 -20.87 -6.32
C THR A 21 -15.75 -21.51 -5.89
N GLN A 22 -14.64 -20.75 -5.93
CA GLN A 22 -13.38 -21.17 -5.32
C GLN A 22 -13.66 -21.68 -3.90
N LEU A 23 -13.32 -22.94 -3.62
CA LEU A 23 -13.13 -23.38 -2.25
C LEU A 23 -12.03 -22.48 -1.69
N GLN A 24 -12.41 -21.49 -0.89
CA GLN A 24 -11.46 -20.83 -0.01
C GLN A 24 -10.98 -21.92 0.95
N CYS A 25 -9.81 -22.49 0.67
CA CYS A 25 -8.99 -23.03 1.75
C CYS A 25 -8.54 -21.82 2.55
N SER A 26 -9.41 -21.31 3.41
CA SER A 26 -8.94 -20.60 4.58
C SER A 26 -8.30 -21.67 5.44
N THR A 27 -6.97 -21.66 5.53
CA THR A 27 -6.31 -22.12 6.74
C THR A 27 -6.73 -21.17 7.86
N GLN A 28 -8.01 -21.25 8.24
CA GLN A 28 -8.62 -20.56 9.36
C GLN A 28 -7.90 -21.09 10.61
N ASP A 29 -7.37 -20.15 11.37
CA ASP A 29 -7.16 -20.27 12.81
C ASP A 29 -6.22 -21.40 13.26
N PHE A 30 -5.02 -21.47 12.70
CA PHE A 30 -3.90 -21.98 13.49
C PHE A 30 -3.45 -20.89 14.46
N VAL A 31 -4.18 -20.74 15.56
CA VAL A 31 -3.57 -20.22 16.79
C VAL A 31 -2.46 -21.22 17.13
N PRO A 32 -1.18 -20.81 17.18
CA PRO A 32 -0.13 -21.71 17.61
C PRO A 32 -0.39 -22.05 19.09
N LEU A 33 -1.10 -23.14 19.33
CA LEU A 33 -1.13 -23.77 20.64
C LEU A 33 0.33 -24.09 20.99
N ALA A 34 0.79 -23.59 22.14
CA ALA A 34 2.11 -23.89 22.67
C ALA A 34 2.17 -25.38 23.08
N LEU A 35 2.28 -26.27 22.09
CA LEU A 35 2.40 -27.70 22.28
C LEU A 35 3.85 -28.05 22.60
N THR A 36 4.04 -28.93 23.57
CA THR A 36 5.35 -29.50 23.89
C THR A 36 5.85 -30.35 22.71
N GLU A 37 7.16 -30.59 22.63
CA GLU A 37 7.74 -31.43 21.57
C GLU A 37 7.11 -32.82 21.52
N GLN A 38 6.83 -33.41 22.69
CA GLN A 38 6.17 -34.71 22.81
C GLN A 38 4.76 -34.67 22.20
N GLN A 39 3.96 -33.65 22.50
CA GLN A 39 2.61 -33.48 21.93
C GLN A 39 2.65 -33.27 20.41
N LYS A 40 3.68 -32.60 19.88
CA LYS A 40 3.90 -32.45 18.44
C LYS A 40 4.22 -33.81 17.78
N ARG A 41 5.08 -34.63 18.40
CA ARG A 41 5.40 -35.99 17.90
C ARG A 41 4.15 -36.87 17.88
N GLU A 42 3.40 -36.91 18.97
CA GLU A 42 2.18 -37.73 19.10
C GLU A 42 1.11 -37.29 18.10
N SER A 43 0.99 -35.99 17.81
CA SER A 43 0.04 -35.48 16.83
C SER A 43 0.45 -35.83 15.39
N MET A 44 1.75 -35.78 15.09
CA MET A 44 2.27 -36.17 13.78
C MET A 44 2.13 -37.68 13.53
N MET A 45 2.36 -38.50 14.57
CA MET A 45 2.15 -39.96 14.52
C MET A 45 0.67 -40.30 14.31
N ARG A 46 -0.24 -39.69 15.08
CA ARG A 46 -1.69 -39.88 14.89
C ARG A 46 -2.14 -39.49 13.49
N LEU A 47 -1.59 -38.39 12.95
CA LEU A 47 -1.86 -37.99 11.57
C LEU A 47 -1.34 -39.05 10.60
N SER A 48 -0.09 -39.50 10.74
CA SER A 48 0.48 -40.57 9.92
C SER A 48 -0.41 -41.83 9.91
N GLU A 49 -0.83 -42.31 11.08
CA GLU A 49 -1.71 -43.47 11.22
C GLU A 49 -3.04 -43.27 10.49
N SER A 50 -3.68 -42.12 10.69
CA SER A 50 -4.94 -41.78 9.99
C SER A 50 -4.77 -41.61 8.48
N THR A 51 -3.58 -41.24 8.02
CA THR A 51 -3.29 -41.03 6.59
C THR A 51 -2.86 -42.32 5.92
N ASN A 52 -2.40 -43.32 6.69
CA ASN A 52 -1.97 -44.62 6.17
C ASN A 52 -3.11 -45.40 5.51
N GLU A 53 -4.34 -45.20 5.99
CA GLU A 53 -5.56 -45.77 5.39
C GLU A 53 -5.86 -45.21 3.99
N ALA A 54 -5.42 -43.98 3.71
CA ALA A 54 -5.72 -43.28 2.45
C ALA A 54 -4.51 -43.22 1.49
N ASN A 55 -3.29 -43.09 2.01
CA ASN A 55 -2.07 -42.94 1.21
C ASN A 55 -0.79 -43.31 2.01
N GLY A 56 -0.35 -44.56 1.86
CA GLY A 56 0.77 -45.12 2.62
C GLY A 56 2.12 -44.42 2.41
N CYS A 57 2.37 -43.77 1.27
CA CYS A 57 3.64 -43.07 1.06
C CYS A 57 3.74 -41.77 1.87
N TRP A 58 2.64 -41.03 2.02
CA TRP A 58 2.58 -39.86 2.88
C TRP A 58 2.61 -40.22 4.36
N ALA A 59 1.95 -41.32 4.73
CA ALA A 59 2.03 -41.84 6.10
C ALA A 59 3.48 -42.17 6.50
N ALA A 60 4.27 -42.77 5.60
CA ALA A 60 5.69 -43.05 5.84
C ALA A 60 6.52 -41.78 6.03
N ILE A 61 6.28 -40.73 5.22
CA ILE A 61 6.96 -39.43 5.33
C ILE A 61 6.60 -38.76 6.67
N LEU A 62 5.32 -38.78 7.06
CA LEU A 62 4.85 -38.20 8.32
C LEU A 62 5.43 -38.94 9.53
N ALA A 63 5.46 -40.27 9.50
CA ALA A 63 6.07 -41.10 10.54
C ALA A 63 7.58 -40.83 10.66
N HIS A 64 8.28 -40.72 9.53
CA HIS A 64 9.70 -40.37 9.51
C HIS A 64 9.93 -38.98 10.13
N SER A 65 9.14 -37.98 9.74
CA SER A 65 9.22 -36.63 10.30
C SER A 65 8.97 -36.62 11.81
N ALA A 66 8.05 -37.44 12.34
CA ALA A 66 7.77 -37.52 13.78
C ALA A 66 8.97 -38.02 14.61
N THR A 67 9.92 -38.71 13.98
CA THR A 67 11.17 -39.16 14.60
C THR A 67 12.35 -38.21 14.34
N ALA A 68 12.20 -37.29 13.39
CA ALA A 68 13.26 -36.39 12.95
C ALA A 68 13.60 -35.30 13.98
N ARG A 69 14.68 -34.56 13.70
CA ARG A 69 15.06 -33.38 14.48
C ARG A 69 14.07 -32.25 14.22
N LEU A 70 13.86 -31.40 15.23
CA LEU A 70 13.19 -30.12 15.04
C LEU A 70 14.12 -29.15 14.32
N VAL A 71 13.56 -28.46 13.33
CA VAL A 71 14.14 -27.32 12.64
C VAL A 71 13.25 -26.11 12.88
N GLU A 72 13.87 -24.95 13.00
CA GLU A 72 13.13 -23.70 13.11
C GLU A 72 12.47 -23.36 11.78
N THR A 73 11.17 -23.03 11.82
CA THR A 73 10.39 -22.64 10.63
C THR A 73 9.55 -21.41 10.93
N GLN A 74 8.98 -20.80 9.89
CA GLN A 74 8.14 -19.60 10.03
C GLN A 74 6.88 -19.84 10.90
N CYS A 75 6.44 -21.10 11.06
CA CYS A 75 5.32 -21.47 11.93
C CYS A 75 5.77 -22.00 13.31
N GLY A 76 7.02 -21.73 13.70
CA GLY A 76 7.68 -22.27 14.89
C GLY A 76 8.40 -23.60 14.63
N PRO A 77 9.00 -24.21 15.66
CA PRO A 77 9.75 -25.45 15.52
C PRO A 77 8.90 -26.57 14.92
N SER A 78 9.32 -27.09 13.77
CA SER A 78 8.69 -28.18 13.02
C SER A 78 9.70 -29.27 12.70
N PHE A 79 9.23 -30.50 12.45
CA PHE A 79 10.15 -31.60 12.14
C PHE A 79 10.68 -31.49 10.71
N GLU A 80 11.96 -31.81 10.54
CA GLU A 80 12.64 -31.85 9.24
C GLU A 80 11.88 -32.76 8.25
N GLY A 81 11.62 -32.25 7.04
CA GLY A 81 10.85 -32.95 6.01
C GLY A 81 9.32 -32.89 6.18
N SER A 82 8.81 -32.19 7.19
CA SER A 82 7.36 -31.95 7.33
C SER A 82 6.84 -30.97 6.27
N ALA A 83 5.54 -31.02 5.96
CA ALA A 83 4.93 -30.07 5.00
C ALA A 83 5.06 -28.58 5.42
N LYS A 84 5.30 -28.31 6.70
CA LYS A 84 5.59 -26.96 7.24
C LYS A 84 7.02 -26.50 6.97
N ASP A 85 7.96 -27.43 6.85
CA ASP A 85 9.36 -27.19 6.48
C ASP A 85 9.50 -26.76 4.99
N VAL A 86 8.52 -27.14 4.16
CA VAL A 86 8.52 -26.86 2.70
C VAL A 86 7.79 -25.55 2.34
N GLN A 87 7.27 -24.80 3.32
CA GLN A 87 6.63 -23.51 3.02
C GLN A 87 7.69 -22.48 2.62
N MET A 88 7.66 -22.05 1.35
CA MET A 88 8.55 -20.99 0.87
C MET A 88 8.38 -19.74 1.74
N PRO A 89 9.48 -19.15 2.24
CA PRO A 89 9.39 -17.91 2.99
C PRO A 89 8.82 -16.80 2.10
N LEU A 90 7.97 -15.94 2.67
CA LEU A 90 7.39 -14.79 1.95
C LEU A 90 8.48 -13.83 1.43
N LEU A 91 9.63 -13.79 2.12
CA LEU A 91 10.84 -13.12 1.67
C LEU A 91 11.88 -14.17 1.27
N PRO A 92 12.48 -14.07 0.07
CA PRO A 92 13.55 -14.96 -0.36
C PRO A 92 14.74 -14.97 0.62
N SER A 93 15.49 -16.08 0.65
CA SER A 93 16.78 -16.12 1.34
C SER A 93 17.71 -15.04 0.78
N GLY A 94 18.32 -14.24 1.67
CA GLY A 94 19.17 -13.10 1.28
C GLY A 94 18.41 -11.81 0.93
N TYR A 95 17.12 -11.73 1.25
CA TYR A 95 16.33 -10.51 1.07
C TYR A 95 16.75 -9.43 2.08
N GLU A 96 17.27 -8.31 1.59
CA GLU A 96 17.79 -7.24 2.44
C GLU A 96 16.67 -6.32 2.93
N CYS A 97 16.59 -6.10 4.25
CA CYS A 97 15.62 -5.20 4.86
C CYS A 97 16.33 -4.03 5.52
N LEU A 98 15.98 -2.81 5.11
CA LEU A 98 16.48 -1.59 5.73
C LEU A 98 15.30 -0.80 6.30
N VAL A 99 15.24 -0.72 7.62
CA VAL A 99 14.11 -0.17 8.38
C VAL A 99 14.63 0.79 9.46
N PRO A 100 13.80 1.73 9.96
CA PRO A 100 14.24 2.69 10.97
C PRO A 100 14.10 2.15 12.41
N TRP A 101 13.56 0.93 12.58
CA TRP A 101 13.34 0.32 13.89
C TRP A 101 14.32 -0.82 14.14
N GLN A 102 14.68 -1.02 15.41
CA GLN A 102 15.42 -2.19 15.85
C GLN A 102 14.47 -3.36 16.11
N GLU A 103 14.96 -4.59 15.92
CA GLU A 103 14.23 -5.80 16.30
C GLU A 103 13.84 -5.74 17.78
N THR A 104 12.56 -6.01 18.07
CA THR A 104 12.07 -6.08 19.45
C THR A 104 11.57 -7.50 19.73
N LEU A 105 12.09 -8.12 20.80
CA LEU A 105 11.76 -9.51 21.16
C LEU A 105 10.35 -9.69 21.76
N ALA A 106 9.71 -8.62 22.21
CA ALA A 106 8.35 -8.68 22.75
C ALA A 106 7.34 -8.57 21.61
N ARG A 107 6.47 -9.57 21.44
CA ARG A 107 5.24 -9.44 20.62
C ARG A 107 4.10 -9.02 21.55
N GLU A 108 3.43 -7.93 21.23
CA GLU A 108 2.19 -7.57 21.92
C GLU A 108 1.01 -8.16 21.16
N GLU A 109 0.11 -8.86 21.87
CA GLU A 109 -1.13 -9.36 21.27
C GLU A 109 -2.06 -8.17 20.94
N LEU A 110 -2.55 -8.14 19.71
CA LEU A 110 -3.54 -7.16 19.28
C LEU A 110 -4.92 -7.45 19.88
N GLY A 111 -5.56 -6.42 20.43
CA GLY A 111 -7.03 -6.32 20.43
C GLY A 111 -7.57 -6.09 19.01
N PRO A 112 -8.89 -6.30 18.76
CA PRO A 112 -9.47 -6.15 17.43
C PRO A 112 -9.20 -4.75 16.87
N ALA A 113 -8.72 -4.69 15.61
CA ALA A 113 -8.53 -3.43 14.90
C ALA A 113 -9.87 -2.67 14.83
N PRO A 114 -9.93 -1.37 15.15
CA PRO A 114 -11.21 -0.71 15.20
C PRO A 114 -11.76 -0.45 13.78
N VAL A 115 -13.07 -0.47 13.63
CA VAL A 115 -13.76 -0.26 12.34
C VAL A 115 -13.69 1.23 12.00
N HIS A 116 -12.80 1.64 11.10
CA HIS A 116 -12.52 3.07 10.91
C HIS A 116 -13.14 3.71 9.66
N ARG A 117 -13.89 4.79 9.94
CA ARG A 117 -13.96 5.98 9.11
C ARG A 117 -12.64 6.74 9.32
N TYR A 118 -11.83 6.89 8.27
CA TYR A 118 -10.46 7.41 8.37
C TYR A 118 -10.39 8.93 8.55
N LEU A 119 -11.50 9.64 8.34
CA LEU A 119 -11.58 11.07 8.59
C LEU A 119 -12.35 11.33 9.89
N PRO A 120 -11.84 12.17 10.80
CA PRO A 120 -12.61 12.59 11.97
C PRO A 120 -13.91 13.27 11.50
N ASN A 121 -15.02 12.98 12.18
CA ASN A 121 -16.29 13.68 11.95
C ASN A 121 -16.13 15.13 12.42
N GLU A 122 -15.59 16.01 11.59
CA GLU A 122 -15.59 17.45 11.83
C GLU A 122 -16.96 18.03 11.47
N GLN A 123 -17.93 17.88 12.39
CA GLN A 123 -18.98 18.89 12.54
C GLN A 123 -18.32 20.13 13.19
N SER A 124 -18.53 21.30 12.59
CA SER A 124 -18.06 22.62 13.03
C SER A 124 -16.64 23.04 12.60
N TRP A 125 -16.44 23.24 11.31
CA TRP A 125 -15.57 24.31 10.81
C TRP A 125 -16.38 25.14 9.79
N TRP A 126 -16.81 26.34 10.20
CA TRP A 126 -17.55 27.27 9.34
C TRP A 126 -16.56 28.11 8.52
N PRO A 127 -16.66 28.17 7.18
CA PRO A 127 -15.90 29.13 6.39
C PRO A 127 -16.55 30.52 6.44
N PRO A 128 -15.80 31.62 6.23
CA PRO A 128 -16.37 32.95 6.01
C PRO A 128 -17.36 32.93 4.83
N GLU A 129 -18.44 33.71 4.96
CA GLU A 129 -19.69 33.63 4.20
C GLU A 129 -19.63 34.05 2.71
N GLU A 130 -18.47 33.96 2.05
CA GLU A 130 -18.27 34.53 0.70
C GLU A 130 -17.91 33.51 -0.40
N LEU A 131 -17.87 32.20 -0.12
CA LEU A 131 -17.63 31.16 -1.14
C LEU A 131 -18.85 30.30 -1.49
N GLY A 132 -20.03 30.64 -0.96
CA GLY A 132 -21.23 29.81 -0.99
C GLY A 132 -21.94 29.65 -2.35
N ASN A 133 -21.48 30.27 -3.44
CA ASN A 133 -22.28 30.28 -4.69
C ASN A 133 -21.57 29.93 -6.01
N ARG A 134 -20.34 29.39 -6.02
CA ARG A 134 -19.71 28.94 -7.29
C ARG A 134 -18.96 27.60 -7.29
N SER A 135 -19.05 26.80 -6.24
CA SER A 135 -18.56 25.42 -6.29
C SER A 135 -19.48 24.55 -5.44
N GLY A 136 -20.17 23.62 -6.10
CA GLY A 136 -21.05 22.65 -5.45
C GLY A 136 -20.27 21.66 -4.57
N ALA A 137 -19.78 22.12 -3.42
CA ALA A 137 -19.17 21.30 -2.39
C ALA A 137 -20.15 21.21 -1.21
N VAL A 138 -20.87 20.09 -1.15
CA VAL A 138 -21.87 19.78 -0.14
C VAL A 138 -21.16 19.49 1.19
N ASN A 139 -21.57 20.15 2.27
CA ASN A 139 -21.09 19.87 3.62
C ASN A 139 -21.54 18.46 4.07
N GLY A 140 -20.59 17.59 4.43
CA GLY A 140 -20.77 16.16 4.75
C GLY A 140 -19.95 15.20 3.88
N ASP A 141 -19.32 15.72 2.83
CA ASP A 141 -18.82 15.00 1.63
C ASP A 141 -17.46 14.29 1.79
N ALA A 142 -16.51 14.77 2.60
CA ALA A 142 -15.14 14.23 2.58
C ALA A 142 -15.01 12.74 2.98
N SER A 143 -15.74 12.29 4.01
CA SER A 143 -15.73 10.89 4.45
C SER A 143 -16.49 9.96 3.51
N VAL A 144 -17.59 10.46 2.94
CA VAL A 144 -18.38 9.77 1.91
C VAL A 144 -17.58 9.64 0.62
N LEU A 145 -16.89 10.71 0.23
CA LEU A 145 -15.98 10.75 -0.89
C LEU A 145 -14.86 9.72 -0.72
N GLU A 146 -14.18 9.70 0.43
CA GLU A 146 -13.15 8.70 0.73
C GLU A 146 -13.72 7.28 0.55
N LEU A 147 -14.83 6.97 1.22
CA LEU A 147 -15.46 5.64 1.18
C LEU A 147 -15.83 5.22 -0.26
N ASN A 148 -16.48 6.10 -1.01
CA ASN A 148 -16.95 5.84 -2.37
C ASN A 148 -15.82 5.82 -3.41
N THR A 149 -14.60 6.18 -3.01
CA THR A 149 -13.44 6.25 -3.90
C THR A 149 -12.30 5.31 -3.53
N ARG A 150 -12.51 4.37 -2.59
CA ARG A 150 -11.52 3.34 -2.18
C ARG A 150 -11.05 2.42 -3.30
N GLN A 151 -11.81 2.31 -4.39
CA GLN A 151 -11.39 1.57 -5.59
C GLN A 151 -10.43 2.38 -6.49
N GLN A 152 -10.12 3.62 -6.10
CA GLN A 152 -9.13 4.51 -6.72
C GLN A 152 -9.25 4.57 -8.24
N ALA A 153 -8.22 4.17 -8.99
CA ALA A 153 -8.19 4.24 -10.46
C ALA A 153 -9.33 3.48 -11.16
N ARG A 154 -9.98 2.53 -10.47
CA ARG A 154 -11.15 1.80 -10.99
C ARG A 154 -12.48 2.53 -10.73
N SER A 155 -12.50 3.54 -9.85
CA SER A 155 -13.67 4.35 -9.54
C SER A 155 -13.78 5.57 -10.48
N PRO A 156 -14.86 5.71 -11.27
CA PRO A 156 -15.14 6.94 -12.01
C PRO A 156 -15.31 8.14 -11.08
N THR A 157 -15.93 7.95 -9.92
CA THR A 157 -16.10 8.98 -8.88
C THR A 157 -14.74 9.49 -8.41
N TRP A 158 -13.76 8.62 -8.22
CA TRP A 158 -12.39 9.01 -7.83
C TRP A 158 -11.73 9.87 -8.92
N LYS A 159 -11.90 9.49 -10.20
CA LYS A 159 -11.36 10.27 -11.33
C LYS A 159 -11.99 11.66 -11.40
N ALA A 160 -13.32 11.73 -11.31
CA ALA A 160 -14.06 12.99 -11.34
C ALA A 160 -13.68 13.91 -10.17
N ALA A 161 -13.61 13.36 -8.95
CA ALA A 161 -13.25 14.12 -7.77
C ALA A 161 -11.81 14.68 -7.82
N ARG A 162 -10.90 14.01 -8.51
CA ARG A 162 -9.51 14.49 -8.70
C ARG A 162 -9.38 15.58 -9.76
N ALA A 163 -10.24 15.60 -10.78
CA ALA A 163 -10.10 16.48 -11.94
C ALA A 163 -10.13 17.99 -11.62
N ASN A 164 -10.70 18.36 -10.47
CA ASN A 164 -10.81 19.75 -9.99
C ASN A 164 -9.96 20.03 -8.74
N ARG A 165 -9.11 19.07 -8.33
CA ARG A 165 -8.26 19.18 -7.14
C ARG A 165 -6.79 19.11 -7.54
N LEU A 166 -5.96 19.92 -6.90
CA LEU A 166 -4.53 19.72 -6.96
C LEU A 166 -4.18 18.51 -6.09
N THR A 167 -3.64 17.46 -6.71
CA THR A 167 -3.36 16.21 -6.01
C THR A 167 -1.93 16.11 -5.51
N ALA A 168 -1.72 15.48 -4.34
CA ALA A 168 -0.42 15.40 -3.67
C ALA A 168 0.75 14.94 -4.57
N SER A 169 0.54 13.98 -5.47
CA SER A 169 1.55 13.52 -6.42
C SER A 169 2.01 14.57 -7.44
N LYS A 170 1.39 15.75 -7.47
CA LYS A 170 1.77 16.90 -8.31
C LYS A 170 2.27 18.09 -7.51
N PHE A 171 2.30 18.02 -6.17
CA PHE A 171 2.74 19.14 -5.34
C PHE A 171 4.19 19.52 -5.62
N HIS A 172 5.09 18.56 -5.78
CA HIS A 172 6.49 18.86 -6.08
C HIS A 172 6.66 19.67 -7.38
N ALA A 173 5.88 19.33 -8.42
CA ALA A 173 5.91 20.04 -9.70
C ALA A 173 5.48 21.51 -9.58
N VAL A 174 4.54 21.81 -8.66
CA VAL A 174 4.13 23.19 -8.35
C VAL A 174 5.18 23.90 -7.52
N LEU A 175 5.67 23.25 -6.45
CA LEU A 175 6.60 23.83 -5.49
C LEU A 175 7.98 24.18 -6.08
N ASN A 176 8.42 23.42 -7.10
CA ASN A 176 9.72 23.59 -7.74
C ASN A 176 9.66 24.26 -9.12
N ARG A 177 8.48 24.74 -9.54
CA ARG A 177 8.33 25.44 -10.80
C ARG A 177 9.06 26.79 -10.76
N LYS A 178 10.05 26.97 -11.64
CA LYS A 178 10.77 28.24 -11.84
C LYS A 178 10.23 29.08 -13.00
N GLN A 179 9.63 28.43 -13.99
CA GLN A 179 9.09 29.09 -15.18
C GLN A 179 7.64 29.55 -14.96
N PRO A 180 7.20 30.65 -15.58
CA PRO A 180 5.80 31.07 -15.55
C PRO A 180 4.84 29.95 -15.93
N TRP A 181 3.63 29.98 -15.39
CA TRP A 181 2.60 29.01 -15.73
C TRP A 181 2.04 29.29 -17.12
N THR A 182 2.07 28.25 -17.96
CA THR A 182 1.36 28.22 -19.24
C THR A 182 0.09 27.38 -19.05
N GLU A 183 -0.92 27.58 -19.89
CA GLU A 183 -2.16 26.77 -19.86
C GLU A 183 -1.86 25.27 -19.90
N ARG A 184 -0.99 24.83 -20.82
CA ARG A 184 -0.55 23.42 -20.91
C ARG A 184 0.16 22.95 -19.63
N GLY A 185 0.91 23.83 -18.97
CA GLY A 185 1.55 23.52 -17.69
C GLY A 185 0.52 23.29 -16.58
N ILE A 186 -0.50 24.13 -16.52
CA ILE A 186 -1.61 24.02 -15.57
C ILE A 186 -2.41 22.75 -15.87
N GLU A 187 -2.74 22.49 -17.14
CA GLU A 187 -3.45 21.29 -17.58
C GLU A 187 -2.71 20.00 -17.17
N ASN A 188 -1.39 19.93 -17.41
CA ASN A 188 -0.58 18.76 -17.03
C ASN A 188 -0.56 18.47 -15.53
N VAL A 189 -0.72 19.52 -14.70
CA VAL A 189 -0.76 19.42 -13.24
C VAL A 189 -2.17 19.06 -12.75
N MET A 190 -3.20 19.74 -13.27
CA MET A 190 -4.59 19.59 -12.81
C MET A 190 -5.29 18.38 -13.42
N ARG A 191 -5.01 18.06 -14.68
CA ARG A 191 -5.65 16.99 -15.46
C ARG A 191 -4.60 16.14 -16.18
N PRO A 192 -3.70 15.47 -15.43
CA PRO A 192 -2.68 14.64 -16.04
C PRO A 192 -3.32 13.55 -16.90
N LYS A 193 -2.88 13.46 -18.16
CA LYS A 193 -3.33 12.40 -19.07
C LYS A 193 -2.91 11.04 -18.51
N ALA A 194 -3.83 10.08 -18.56
CA ALA A 194 -3.49 8.70 -18.23
C ALA A 194 -2.43 8.20 -19.22
N PHE A 195 -1.32 7.70 -18.70
CA PHE A 195 -0.29 7.05 -19.49
C PHE A 195 0.08 5.73 -18.84
N SER A 196 0.29 4.71 -19.67
CA SER A 196 0.71 3.38 -19.22
C SER A 196 1.93 3.00 -20.04
N ASN A 197 3.10 3.07 -19.41
CA ASN A 197 4.34 2.52 -19.95
C ASN A 197 4.81 1.33 -19.09
N PHE A 198 5.93 0.70 -19.46
CA PHE A 198 6.47 -0.44 -18.72
C PHE A 198 6.82 -0.08 -17.26
N ILE A 199 7.22 1.17 -16.98
CA ILE A 199 7.53 1.65 -15.62
C ILE A 199 6.28 1.66 -14.75
N VAL A 200 5.18 2.26 -15.24
CA VAL A 200 3.90 2.31 -14.53
C VAL A 200 3.33 0.91 -14.32
N ARG A 201 3.42 0.04 -15.33
CA ARG A 201 2.98 -1.36 -15.21
C ARG A 201 3.78 -2.13 -14.16
N HIS A 202 5.11 -1.95 -14.15
CA HIS A 202 5.95 -2.57 -13.12
C HIS A 202 5.58 -2.12 -11.72
N ALA A 203 5.38 -0.81 -11.51
CA ALA A 203 4.96 -0.27 -10.21
C ALA A 203 3.60 -0.84 -9.79
N THR A 204 2.60 -0.81 -10.68
CA THR A 204 1.25 -1.30 -10.40
C THR A 204 1.22 -2.80 -10.07
N THR A 205 2.02 -3.60 -10.79
CA THR A 205 2.10 -5.06 -10.56
C THR A 205 2.80 -5.41 -9.25
N ASN A 206 3.80 -4.62 -8.84
CA ASN A 206 4.59 -4.90 -7.63
C ASN A 206 4.04 -4.24 -6.36
N GLU A 207 3.20 -3.22 -6.45
CA GLU A 207 2.62 -2.56 -5.26
C GLU A 207 1.96 -3.55 -4.29
N PRO A 208 1.12 -4.52 -4.71
CA PRO A 208 0.54 -5.49 -3.77
C PRO A 208 1.59 -6.37 -3.08
N ARG A 209 2.67 -6.73 -3.80
CA ARG A 209 3.79 -7.51 -3.25
C ARG A 209 4.56 -6.68 -2.24
N ALA A 210 4.85 -5.43 -2.56
CA ALA A 210 5.53 -4.50 -1.65
C ALA A 210 4.74 -4.28 -0.36
N ILE A 211 3.41 -4.14 -0.43
CA ILE A 211 2.56 -4.03 0.77
C ILE A 211 2.64 -5.31 1.60
N GLN A 212 2.55 -6.49 0.98
CA GLN A 212 2.68 -7.77 1.67
C GLN A 212 4.05 -7.92 2.35
N SER A 213 5.14 -7.62 1.64
CA SER A 213 6.49 -7.61 2.19
C SER A 213 6.63 -6.61 3.34
N THR A 214 6.02 -5.44 3.23
CA THR A 214 6.01 -4.44 4.33
C THR A 214 5.37 -5.01 5.59
N VAL A 215 4.18 -5.60 5.47
CA VAL A 215 3.48 -6.21 6.62
C VAL A 215 4.34 -7.31 7.25
N HIS A 216 4.92 -8.19 6.43
CA HIS A 216 5.76 -9.27 6.92
C HIS A 216 7.03 -8.76 7.64
N VAL A 217 7.68 -7.73 7.12
CA VAL A 217 8.82 -7.08 7.79
C VAL A 217 8.39 -6.50 9.14
N MET A 218 7.26 -5.83 9.21
CA MET A 218 6.73 -5.29 10.48
C MET A 218 6.46 -6.40 11.49
N GLU A 219 5.80 -7.48 11.08
CA GLU A 219 5.52 -8.65 11.92
C GLU A 219 6.80 -9.30 12.46
N HIS A 220 7.83 -9.41 11.61
CA HIS A 220 9.14 -9.93 12.01
C HIS A 220 9.82 -9.05 13.07
N LEU A 221 9.64 -7.73 12.97
CA LEU A 221 10.10 -6.75 13.96
C LEU A 221 9.22 -6.71 15.22
N GLY A 222 8.26 -7.62 15.37
CA GLY A 222 7.34 -7.67 16.51
C GLY A 222 6.22 -6.63 16.47
N ARG A 223 5.99 -5.99 15.30
CA ARG A 223 4.92 -5.01 15.08
C ARG A 223 3.73 -5.69 14.43
N SER A 224 2.63 -5.76 15.18
CA SER A 224 1.39 -6.31 14.66
C SER A 224 0.57 -5.19 14.02
N VAL A 225 0.69 -5.06 12.69
CA VAL A 225 0.09 -3.95 11.93
C VAL A 225 -1.17 -4.39 11.18
N VAL A 226 -2.10 -3.47 11.00
CA VAL A 226 -3.28 -3.68 10.14
C VAL A 226 -3.28 -2.66 9.01
N VAL A 227 -3.30 -3.16 7.77
CA VAL A 227 -3.23 -2.33 6.57
C VAL A 227 -4.56 -2.37 5.83
N SER A 228 -5.04 -1.22 5.38
CA SER A 228 -6.33 -1.08 4.69
C SER A 228 -6.21 -0.19 3.45
N THR A 229 -7.05 -0.44 2.45
CA THR A 229 -7.18 0.45 1.29
C THR A 229 -7.89 1.74 1.69
N CYS A 230 -7.64 2.80 0.93
CA CYS A 230 -8.27 4.08 1.14
C CYS A 230 -8.57 4.81 -0.17
N GLY A 231 -9.54 5.72 -0.11
CA GLY A 231 -9.95 6.54 -1.24
C GLY A 231 -9.24 7.89 -1.32
N LEU A 232 -9.88 8.81 -2.03
CA LEU A 232 -9.46 10.19 -2.08
C LEU A 232 -9.75 10.87 -0.74
N MET A 233 -8.67 11.31 -0.09
CA MET A 233 -8.70 12.10 1.13
C MET A 233 -8.55 13.58 0.78
N GLY A 234 -9.35 14.41 1.43
CA GLY A 234 -9.28 15.86 1.33
C GLY A 234 -9.85 16.49 2.59
N ARG A 235 -9.29 17.63 2.99
CA ARG A 235 -9.79 18.37 4.16
C ARG A 235 -10.94 19.30 3.75
N PRO A 236 -12.02 19.38 4.55
CA PRO A 236 -13.08 20.36 4.33
C PRO A 236 -12.59 21.81 4.31
N SER A 237 -11.53 22.14 5.06
CA SER A 237 -10.92 23.47 5.08
C SER A 237 -10.08 23.80 3.84
N CYS A 238 -9.70 22.80 3.04
CA CYS A 238 -8.91 22.96 1.82
C CYS A 238 -9.41 22.01 0.73
N PRO A 239 -10.68 22.12 0.29
CA PRO A 239 -11.31 21.14 -0.59
C PRO A 239 -10.69 21.09 -1.98
N TRP A 240 -9.87 22.08 -2.35
CA TRP A 240 -9.10 22.12 -3.58
C TRP A 240 -7.85 21.23 -3.56
N LEU A 241 -7.39 20.79 -2.39
CA LEU A 241 -6.30 19.84 -2.25
C LEU A 241 -6.86 18.43 -2.06
N GLY A 242 -6.17 17.44 -2.62
CA GLY A 242 -6.54 16.04 -2.43
C GLY A 242 -5.35 15.11 -2.46
N ALA A 243 -5.49 13.95 -1.82
CA ALA A 243 -4.47 12.93 -1.83
C ALA A 243 -5.09 11.54 -1.81
N THR A 244 -4.40 10.58 -2.40
CA THR A 244 -4.76 9.17 -2.30
C THR A 244 -3.45 8.46 -1.93
N PRO A 245 -3.24 8.14 -0.65
CA PRO A 245 -2.19 7.25 -0.22
C PRO A 245 -2.42 5.84 -0.78
N ASP A 246 -1.37 5.02 -0.82
CA ASP A 246 -1.55 3.62 -1.23
C ASP A 246 -2.33 2.85 -0.18
N ARG A 247 -1.97 2.98 1.10
CA ARG A 247 -2.71 2.35 2.21
C ARG A 247 -2.76 3.24 3.46
N VAL A 248 -3.73 2.94 4.32
CA VAL A 248 -3.74 3.35 5.73
C VAL A 248 -3.21 2.19 6.56
N VAL A 249 -2.42 2.51 7.59
CA VAL A 249 -1.88 1.52 8.52
C VAL A 249 -2.26 1.88 9.95
N TYR A 250 -2.64 0.87 10.71
CA TYR A 250 -2.70 0.89 12.16
C TYR A 250 -1.50 0.13 12.70
N ASP A 251 -0.67 0.80 13.49
CA ASP A 251 0.47 0.23 14.21
C ASP A 251 0.37 0.66 15.68
N PRO A 252 0.06 -0.26 16.62
CA PRO A 252 -0.07 0.07 18.04
C PRO A 252 1.18 0.66 18.69
N ARG A 253 2.36 0.46 18.08
CA ARG A 253 3.63 0.97 18.61
C ARG A 253 3.94 2.40 18.18
N GLU A 254 3.12 2.94 17.30
CA GLU A 254 3.23 4.32 16.88
C GLU A 254 2.29 5.20 17.68
N ASP A 255 2.69 6.45 17.93
CA ASP A 255 1.84 7.46 18.54
C ASP A 255 1.75 8.69 17.62
N PRO A 256 0.58 8.99 17.04
CA PRO A 256 -0.67 8.21 17.11
C PRO A 256 -0.57 6.86 16.36
N PRO A 257 -1.43 5.87 16.64
CA PRO A 257 -1.28 4.52 16.05
C PRO A 257 -1.70 4.46 14.57
N PHE A 258 -2.44 5.44 14.07
CA PHE A 258 -2.81 5.51 12.66
C PHE A 258 -1.85 6.35 11.85
N GLY A 259 -1.43 5.79 10.72
CA GLY A 259 -0.63 6.46 9.72
C GLY A 259 -0.92 5.97 8.31
N LEU A 260 -0.01 6.32 7.41
CA LEU A 260 -0.10 6.00 5.99
C LEU A 260 1.02 5.04 5.56
N ILE A 261 0.81 4.38 4.43
CA ILE A 261 1.86 3.72 3.66
C ILE A 261 1.81 4.26 2.23
N GLU A 262 2.97 4.70 1.73
CA GLU A 262 3.20 5.09 0.34
C GLU A 262 4.33 4.22 -0.21
N VAL A 263 4.07 3.49 -1.29
CA VAL A 263 4.96 2.52 -1.92
C VAL A 263 5.50 3.06 -3.23
N LYS A 264 6.79 2.86 -3.46
CA LYS A 264 7.44 3.03 -4.76
C LYS A 264 8.16 1.75 -5.15
N CYS A 265 7.96 1.32 -6.40
CA CYS A 265 8.71 0.22 -7.02
C CYS A 265 9.47 0.77 -8.24
N PRO A 266 10.68 1.32 -8.05
CA PRO A 266 11.42 1.97 -9.13
C PRO A 266 11.94 0.95 -10.14
N TRP A 267 11.48 1.04 -11.39
CA TRP A 267 11.92 0.15 -12.47
C TRP A 267 13.45 0.16 -12.66
N SER A 268 14.09 1.32 -12.51
CA SER A 268 15.53 1.48 -12.69
C SER A 268 16.35 0.68 -11.68
N LYS A 269 15.82 0.43 -10.48
CA LYS A 269 16.52 -0.28 -9.40
C LYS A 269 16.06 -1.72 -9.19
N ARG A 270 15.14 -2.21 -10.02
CA ARG A 270 14.47 -3.53 -9.84
C ARG A 270 15.42 -4.72 -9.70
N ALA A 271 16.60 -4.64 -10.32
CA ALA A 271 17.60 -5.71 -10.34
C ALA A 271 18.86 -5.37 -9.52
N ASP A 272 18.97 -4.13 -9.06
CA ASP A 272 20.13 -3.63 -8.33
C ASP A 272 20.14 -4.24 -6.92
N PRO A 273 21.33 -4.62 -6.38
CA PRO A 273 21.50 -4.83 -4.95
C PRO A 273 21.16 -3.56 -4.15
N LEU A 274 20.81 -3.71 -2.87
CA LEU A 274 20.45 -2.55 -2.04
C LEU A 274 21.61 -1.54 -1.94
N SER A 275 22.84 -2.04 -1.79
CA SER A 275 24.05 -1.20 -1.73
C SER A 275 24.25 -0.33 -2.97
N THR A 276 23.99 -0.88 -4.16
CA THR A 276 24.06 -0.13 -5.43
C THR A 276 22.95 0.93 -5.52
N ALA A 277 21.73 0.58 -5.07
CA ALA A 277 20.63 1.55 -5.04
C ALA A 277 20.93 2.71 -4.09
N LEU A 278 21.45 2.43 -2.88
CA LEU A 278 21.83 3.45 -1.88
C LEU A 278 22.98 4.35 -2.33
N ALA A 279 23.94 3.81 -3.08
CA ALA A 279 25.06 4.59 -3.63
C ALA A 279 24.63 5.52 -4.78
N SER A 280 23.42 5.36 -5.31
CA SER A 280 22.95 6.11 -6.47
C SER A 280 22.41 7.48 -6.09
N GLU A 281 22.90 8.55 -6.75
CA GLU A 281 22.49 9.93 -6.46
C GLU A 281 20.98 10.16 -6.68
N ASP A 282 20.42 9.51 -7.70
CA ASP A 282 19.00 9.56 -8.08
C ASP A 282 18.08 8.77 -7.13
N PHE A 283 18.64 8.03 -6.16
CA PHE A 283 17.84 7.29 -5.19
C PHE A 283 17.15 8.24 -4.21
N CYS A 284 15.87 8.00 -3.94
CA CYS A 284 15.06 8.90 -3.11
C CYS A 284 15.33 8.79 -1.61
N VAL A 285 16.05 7.76 -1.16
CA VAL A 285 16.38 7.53 0.25
C VAL A 285 17.86 7.86 0.49
N GLN A 286 18.15 8.37 1.68
CA GLN A 286 19.49 8.56 2.23
C GLN A 286 19.62 7.83 3.56
N LEU A 287 20.85 7.55 3.98
CA LEU A 287 21.15 7.03 5.31
C LEU A 287 21.62 8.16 6.21
N ASN A 288 21.03 8.27 7.39
CA ASN A 288 21.46 9.15 8.46
C ASN A 288 21.77 8.28 9.69
N ASP A 289 23.05 8.16 10.06
CA ASP A 289 23.51 7.24 11.11
C ASP A 289 22.98 5.80 10.95
N GLY A 290 22.91 5.32 9.72
CA GLY A 290 22.40 3.99 9.37
C GLY A 290 20.87 3.89 9.30
N ILE A 291 20.14 4.95 9.65
CA ILE A 291 18.67 5.01 9.59
C ILE A 291 18.24 5.47 8.19
N PRO A 292 17.33 4.75 7.50
CA PRO A 292 16.80 5.18 6.21
C PRO A 292 15.84 6.37 6.34
N GLU A 293 16.13 7.45 5.61
CA GLU A 293 15.32 8.67 5.56
C GLU A 293 14.97 9.04 4.11
N LEU A 294 13.72 9.50 3.88
CA LEU A 294 13.32 10.07 2.60
C LEU A 294 13.99 11.44 2.41
N LYS A 295 14.73 11.61 1.32
CA LYS A 295 15.38 12.89 0.97
C LYS A 295 14.32 13.99 0.84
N VAL A 296 14.53 15.11 1.54
CA VAL A 296 13.63 16.30 1.46
C VAL A 296 13.59 16.89 0.04
N SER A 297 14.68 16.75 -0.72
CA SER A 297 14.77 17.16 -2.13
C SER A 297 13.99 16.26 -3.09
N SER A 298 13.59 15.06 -2.66
CA SER A 298 12.85 14.12 -3.49
C SER A 298 11.45 14.65 -3.83
N GLU A 299 10.95 14.31 -5.03
CA GLU A 299 9.58 14.60 -5.40
C GLU A 299 8.54 13.96 -4.48
N TYR A 300 8.88 12.82 -3.90
CA TYR A 300 8.00 12.07 -3.02
C TYR A 300 7.83 12.74 -1.65
N TYR A 301 8.78 13.59 -1.20
CA TYR A 301 8.66 14.27 0.09
C TYR A 301 7.44 15.21 0.12
N ALA A 302 7.29 16.04 -0.92
CA ALA A 302 6.11 16.90 -1.05
C ALA A 302 4.81 16.09 -1.17
N GLN A 303 4.87 14.92 -1.83
CA GLN A 303 3.72 14.02 -1.97
C GLN A 303 3.26 13.50 -0.59
N VAL A 304 4.17 12.92 0.21
CA VAL A 304 3.80 12.33 1.50
C VAL A 304 3.37 13.37 2.53
N MET A 305 4.00 14.56 2.50
CA MET A 305 3.56 15.71 3.32
C MET A 305 2.11 16.10 2.99
N GLY A 306 1.79 16.14 1.69
CA GLY A 306 0.45 16.39 1.21
C GLY A 306 -0.57 15.33 1.61
N GLN A 307 -0.18 14.06 1.55
CA GLN A 307 -1.01 12.93 1.97
C GLN A 307 -1.31 12.97 3.47
N MET A 308 -0.30 13.15 4.32
CA MET A 308 -0.48 13.32 5.77
C MET A 308 -1.38 14.52 6.09
N PHE A 309 -1.17 15.66 5.43
CA PHE A 309 -2.04 16.81 5.63
C PHE A 309 -3.49 16.54 5.21
N CYS A 310 -3.74 16.05 3.99
CA CYS A 310 -5.10 15.84 3.47
C CYS A 310 -5.89 14.79 4.26
N SER A 311 -5.20 13.82 4.85
CA SER A 311 -5.78 12.72 5.62
C SER A 311 -5.98 13.03 7.10
N GLY A 312 -5.16 13.93 7.66
CA GLY A 312 -5.12 14.16 9.10
C GLY A 312 -4.14 13.29 9.87
N PHE A 313 -3.45 12.36 9.21
CA PHE A 313 -2.42 11.55 9.86
C PHE A 313 -1.14 12.35 10.09
N LYS A 314 -0.39 11.95 11.11
CA LYS A 314 0.84 12.63 11.55
C LYS A 314 2.11 11.98 11.03
N TRP A 315 2.01 10.80 10.43
CA TRP A 315 3.15 10.08 9.88
C TRP A 315 2.78 9.16 8.72
N THR A 316 3.79 8.77 7.95
CA THR A 316 3.71 7.73 6.93
C THR A 316 4.94 6.82 6.99
N HIS A 317 4.76 5.56 6.61
CA HIS A 317 5.84 4.70 6.16
C HIS A 317 5.99 4.87 4.65
N PHE A 318 7.11 5.46 4.24
CA PHE A 318 7.47 5.54 2.84
C PHE A 318 8.32 4.31 2.48
N VAL A 319 7.80 3.48 1.58
CA VAL A 319 8.37 2.17 1.25
C VAL A 319 8.95 2.20 -0.15
N VAL A 320 10.19 1.79 -0.30
CA VAL A 320 10.80 1.52 -1.60
C VAL A 320 11.07 0.03 -1.71
N TYR A 321 10.50 -0.59 -2.73
CA TYR A 321 10.53 -2.04 -2.92
C TYR A 321 11.22 -2.43 -4.22
N ALA A 322 12.09 -3.42 -4.13
CA ALA A 322 12.62 -4.21 -5.23
C ALA A 322 12.49 -5.71 -4.93
N GLU A 323 12.79 -6.56 -5.92
CA GLU A 323 12.64 -8.01 -5.78
C GLU A 323 13.58 -8.63 -4.73
N LYS A 324 14.71 -7.97 -4.44
CA LYS A 324 15.74 -8.47 -3.52
C LYS A 324 15.82 -7.71 -2.20
N TRP A 325 15.15 -6.58 -2.08
CA TRP A 325 15.26 -5.73 -0.90
C TRP A 325 14.05 -4.83 -0.71
N ILE A 326 13.87 -4.39 0.52
CA ILE A 326 12.88 -3.39 0.91
C ILE A 326 13.52 -2.34 1.81
N VAL A 327 13.19 -1.08 1.55
CA VAL A 327 13.55 0.04 2.41
C VAL A 327 12.27 0.67 2.94
N VAL A 328 12.15 0.81 4.25
CA VAL A 328 11.06 1.54 4.90
C VAL A 328 11.66 2.78 5.54
N CYS A 329 11.10 3.95 5.25
CA CYS A 329 11.44 5.21 5.91
C CYS A 329 10.24 5.67 6.73
N LYS A 330 10.46 6.11 7.97
CA LYS A 330 9.44 6.81 8.74
C LYS A 330 9.50 8.29 8.39
N VAL A 331 8.39 8.88 7.95
CA VAL A 331 8.28 10.32 7.73
C VAL A 331 7.21 10.87 8.66
N VAL A 332 7.53 11.94 9.39
CA VAL A 332 6.63 12.63 10.31
C VAL A 332 6.24 13.97 9.70
N LEU A 333 4.97 14.36 9.87
CA LEU A 333 4.46 15.64 9.40
C LEU A 333 5.12 16.80 10.14
N SER A 334 5.94 17.58 9.43
CA SER A 334 6.41 18.88 9.90
C SER A 334 5.38 19.98 9.55
N GLU A 335 4.68 20.50 10.55
CA GLU A 335 3.66 21.54 10.35
C GLU A 335 4.26 22.84 9.79
N SER A 336 5.44 23.25 10.27
CA SER A 336 6.14 24.44 9.79
C SER A 336 6.53 24.32 8.31
N THR A 337 7.10 23.17 7.92
CA THR A 337 7.43 22.88 6.52
C THR A 337 6.16 22.86 5.66
N TRP A 338 5.09 22.23 6.15
CA TRP A 338 3.83 22.13 5.44
C TRP A 338 3.20 23.50 5.19
N ILE A 339 3.18 24.41 6.17
CA ILE A 339 2.61 25.76 6.02
C ILE A 339 3.27 26.51 4.85
N VAL A 340 4.60 26.42 4.72
CA VAL A 340 5.35 27.05 3.62
C VAL A 340 4.98 26.41 2.28
N MET A 341 4.87 25.08 2.22
CA MET A 341 4.44 24.38 1.01
C MET A 341 3.00 24.77 0.62
N LYS A 342 2.09 24.72 1.58
CA LYS A 342 0.67 25.01 1.39
C LYS A 342 0.44 26.41 0.83
N SER A 343 1.14 27.43 1.34
CA SER A 343 1.04 28.80 0.83
C SER A 343 1.32 28.88 -0.69
N LYS A 344 2.34 28.18 -1.16
CA LYS A 344 2.67 28.11 -2.60
C LYS A 344 1.63 27.31 -3.39
N LEU A 345 1.14 26.20 -2.85
CA LEU A 345 0.09 25.38 -3.48
C LEU A 345 -1.22 26.14 -3.61
N ASP A 346 -1.63 26.88 -2.56
CA ASP A 346 -2.82 27.73 -2.56
C ASP A 346 -2.67 28.85 -3.59
N SER A 347 -1.54 29.56 -3.59
CA SER A 347 -1.26 30.60 -4.57
C SER A 347 -1.36 30.06 -6.00
N PHE A 348 -0.77 28.89 -6.29
CA PHE A 348 -0.93 28.26 -7.59
C PHE A 348 -2.40 27.95 -7.91
N TYR A 349 -3.11 27.33 -6.96
CA TYR A 349 -4.47 26.89 -7.20
C TYR A 349 -5.40 28.07 -7.50
N PHE A 350 -5.40 29.10 -6.66
CA PHE A 350 -6.32 30.23 -6.81
C PHE A 350 -5.94 31.19 -7.93
N ASN A 351 -4.64 31.42 -8.16
CA ASN A 351 -4.19 32.38 -9.19
C ASN A 351 -4.07 31.76 -10.58
N HIS A 352 -3.97 30.44 -10.71
CA HIS A 352 -3.75 29.78 -12.00
C HIS A 352 -4.73 28.64 -12.28
N ALA A 353 -4.96 27.72 -11.34
CA ALA A 353 -5.82 26.57 -11.59
C ALA A 353 -7.31 26.95 -11.67
N VAL A 354 -7.81 27.82 -10.78
CA VAL A 354 -9.21 28.26 -10.77
C VAL A 354 -9.57 29.00 -12.07
N PRO A 355 -8.81 30.02 -12.53
CA PRO A 355 -9.08 30.66 -13.82
C PRO A 355 -9.08 29.68 -15.00
N PHE A 356 -8.13 28.74 -15.01
CA PHE A 356 -8.04 27.71 -16.04
C PHE A 356 -9.25 26.77 -16.05
N VAL A 357 -9.73 26.33 -14.88
CA VAL A 357 -10.91 25.45 -14.82
C VAL A 357 -12.18 26.20 -15.23
N ALA A 358 -12.30 27.48 -14.86
CA ALA A 358 -13.43 28.32 -15.25
C ALA A 358 -13.52 28.51 -16.78
N SER A 359 -12.40 28.80 -17.46
CA SER A 359 -12.39 28.98 -18.91
C SER A 359 -12.81 27.73 -19.68
N LEU A 360 -12.51 26.53 -19.14
CA LEU A 360 -12.93 25.27 -19.75
C LEU A 360 -14.45 25.05 -19.68
N HIS A 361 -15.12 25.57 -18.64
CA HIS A 361 -16.58 25.49 -18.54
C HIS A 361 -17.25 26.45 -19.54
N GLU A 362 -16.72 27.66 -19.69
CA GLU A 362 -17.24 28.64 -20.65
C GLU A 362 -17.18 28.10 -22.09
N MET A 363 -16.06 27.51 -22.52
CA MET A 363 -15.93 26.90 -23.85
C MET A 363 -16.88 25.70 -24.08
N SER A 364 -17.28 24.98 -23.03
CA SER A 364 -18.20 23.85 -23.15
C SER A 364 -19.66 24.26 -23.36
N HIS A 365 -20.02 25.48 -22.96
CA HIS A 365 -21.37 26.03 -23.16
C HIS A 365 -21.54 26.72 -24.53
N ASP A 366 -20.44 27.13 -25.18
CA ASP A 366 -20.44 27.79 -26.49
C ASP A 366 -20.37 26.84 -27.69
N THR A 367 -20.45 25.51 -27.48
CA THR A 367 -20.58 24.57 -28.62
C THR A 367 -22.04 24.57 -29.07
N PRO A 368 -22.39 25.06 -30.27
CA PRO A 368 -23.78 25.02 -30.74
C PRO A 368 -24.16 23.54 -30.87
N LEU A 369 -25.25 23.16 -30.20
CA LEU A 369 -25.94 21.91 -30.50
C LEU A 369 -26.20 21.92 -32.01
N GLY A 370 -25.51 21.04 -32.74
CA GLY A 370 -25.77 20.79 -34.14
C GLY A 370 -27.27 20.51 -34.27
N GLN A 371 -27.97 21.42 -34.95
CA GLN A 371 -29.38 21.22 -35.29
C GLN A 371 -29.47 20.03 -36.27
N PRO A 372 -30.54 19.21 -36.14
CA PRO A 372 -30.70 17.95 -36.86
C PRO A 372 -30.76 18.09 -38.38
#